data_AF-A3W030-F1
#
_entry.id   AF-A3W030-F1
#
_cell.length_a   1.000
_cell.length_b   1.000
_cell.length_c   1.000
_cell.angle_alpha   90.00
_cell.angle_beta   90.00
_cell.angle_gamma   90.00
#
_symmetry.space_group_name_H-M   'P 1'
#
loop_
_entity.id
_entity.type
_entity.pdbx_description
1 polymer ?
#
loop_
_entity_poly.entity_id
_entity_poly.type
_entity_poly.pdbx_seq_one_letter_code
_entity_poly.pdbx_strand_id
1 'polypeptide(L)'
;MGILTLDKVSQSYGTGAHASHVLNDINLDVQEGEFLVLLGFSGTGKTTLINLMAGLETPTKGKVTFKGAPITEPAPERGVIFQSYSLMPWLTVNGNVRLAVDTVFPGLSKADKAEKVAHYVKMVGLSHAATRRPAELSGGMRQRVNVARALAMNPEMLLLDEPLSALDALTRANLADEIEGIWQADRKTCVLITNDVDEAIILADRIIALNPDGTLGTEFKVTIPRPRDRTRMNTNETFKRLRADVTKYLMEVGIEAKVEGTRHLPNVTPIHGVPAAVKEAQHGLIENRFLDFSQLHKVYPTPNGPLTVVENFDLKIDRGEFISLIGHSGCGKSTVLTMAAGLNPISKGAIKLDGRHVEGADPERAVVFQSPNLFPWLSARENCAIGVNKVYPKASQAERQDVVEYYLERVGLSDAMDKPASDMSNGMQQRVGIARAFALSPKLLLLDEPFGMLDSLTRWELQEVLMEVWSRTKVTAICVTHDVDEAILLADRVVMMTNGPKATIGKITYVNLPRPRTRKALLEHPDYYAYRQEVLDFLEDYEHGATPKPKLAAPKAVAAE
;
A
#
# COMPACT_ATOMS: atom_id res chain seq x y z
N MET A 1 26.29 25.59 -4.13
CA MET A 1 25.87 24.89 -5.35
C MET A 1 25.66 23.47 -4.95
N GLY A 2 24.49 22.91 -5.23
CA GLY A 2 24.18 21.53 -4.89
C GLY A 2 25.13 20.53 -5.55
N ILE A 3 25.19 19.32 -5.00
CA ILE A 3 25.91 18.22 -5.62
C ILE A 3 25.20 17.76 -6.90
N LEU A 4 23.88 17.95 -6.98
CA LEU A 4 23.04 17.69 -8.15
C LEU A 4 22.14 18.90 -8.41
N THR A 5 22.12 19.38 -9.64
CA THR A 5 21.28 20.51 -10.05
C THR A 5 20.52 20.18 -11.34
N LEU A 6 19.20 20.40 -11.31
CA LEU A 6 18.32 20.41 -12.47
C LEU A 6 17.96 21.87 -12.76
N ASP A 7 18.24 22.33 -13.98
CA ASP A 7 18.01 23.71 -14.43
C ASP A 7 17.06 23.68 -15.64
N LYS A 8 15.84 24.15 -15.41
CA LYS A 8 14.73 24.23 -16.38
C LYS A 8 14.48 22.93 -17.14
N VAL A 9 14.48 21.82 -16.40
CA VAL A 9 14.38 20.49 -16.99
C VAL A 9 12.94 20.20 -17.39
N SER A 10 12.74 19.81 -18.65
CA SER A 10 11.47 19.28 -19.15
C SER A 10 11.68 17.94 -19.83
N GLN A 11 10.71 17.05 -19.69
CA GLN A 11 10.70 15.76 -20.37
C GLN A 11 9.35 15.48 -21.02
N SER A 12 9.39 15.02 -22.27
CA SER A 12 8.20 14.67 -23.04
C SER A 12 8.45 13.40 -23.85
N TYR A 13 7.44 12.54 -23.93
CA TYR A 13 7.50 11.30 -24.72
C TYR A 13 6.54 11.37 -25.90
N GLY A 14 6.96 10.81 -27.04
CA GLY A 14 6.20 10.86 -28.29
C GLY A 14 6.48 12.10 -29.14
N THR A 15 5.70 12.29 -30.20
CA THR A 15 5.90 13.39 -31.17
C THR A 15 4.57 14.03 -31.56
N GLY A 16 4.61 15.31 -31.95
CA GLY A 16 3.45 16.05 -32.45
C GLY A 16 2.36 16.30 -31.40
N ALA A 17 1.10 16.34 -31.84
CA ALA A 17 -0.07 16.60 -30.97
C ALA A 17 -0.37 15.49 -29.95
N HIS A 18 0.30 14.33 -30.06
CA HIS A 18 0.18 13.21 -29.13
C HIS A 18 1.34 13.13 -28.14
N ALA A 19 2.23 14.13 -28.11
CA ALA A 19 3.32 14.18 -27.15
C ALA A 19 2.76 14.28 -25.72
N SER A 20 3.18 13.37 -24.86
CA SER A 20 2.87 13.41 -23.43
C SER A 20 3.97 14.19 -22.72
N HIS A 21 3.61 15.37 -22.20
CA HIS A 21 4.50 16.19 -21.38
C HIS A 21 4.46 15.68 -19.94
N VAL A 22 5.58 15.14 -19.46
CA VAL A 22 5.65 14.46 -18.16
C VAL A 22 6.29 15.35 -17.09
N LEU A 23 7.34 16.09 -17.44
CA LEU A 23 7.99 17.04 -16.54
C LEU A 23 8.08 18.41 -17.20
N ASN A 24 7.80 19.45 -16.43
CA ASN A 24 7.69 20.83 -16.90
C ASN A 24 8.50 21.78 -16.01
N ASP A 25 9.55 22.38 -16.57
CA ASP A 25 10.36 23.44 -15.93
C ASP A 25 10.85 23.09 -14.51
N ILE A 26 11.38 21.88 -14.34
CA ILE A 26 11.91 21.40 -13.07
C ILE A 26 13.21 22.13 -12.75
N ASN A 27 13.19 22.85 -11.63
CA ASN A 27 14.35 23.52 -11.05
C ASN A 27 14.59 22.96 -9.64
N LEU A 28 15.69 22.23 -9.46
CA LEU A 28 15.98 21.52 -8.21
C LEU A 28 17.48 21.57 -7.90
N ASP A 29 17.82 21.88 -6.66
CA ASP A 29 19.18 21.87 -6.15
C ASP A 29 19.25 20.96 -4.90
N VAL A 30 19.97 19.85 -5.03
CA VAL A 30 20.16 18.86 -3.96
C VAL A 30 21.50 19.15 -3.27
N GLN A 31 21.47 19.38 -1.95
CA GLN A 31 22.69 19.67 -1.20
C GLN A 31 23.49 18.38 -0.92
N GLU A 32 24.80 18.52 -0.79
CA GLU A 32 25.67 17.41 -0.40
C GLU A 32 25.33 16.91 1.02
N GLY A 33 25.15 15.60 1.16
CA GLY A 33 24.81 14.95 2.42
C GLY A 33 23.38 15.20 2.91
N GLU A 34 22.52 15.78 2.07
CA GLU A 34 21.09 15.95 2.34
C GLU A 34 20.32 14.66 2.06
N PHE A 35 19.27 14.41 2.86
CA PHE A 35 18.24 13.44 2.52
C PHE A 35 17.01 14.17 1.93
N LEU A 36 16.94 14.28 0.61
CA LEU A 36 15.81 14.86 -0.09
C LEU A 36 14.74 13.80 -0.34
N VAL A 37 13.48 14.10 -0.03
CA VAL A 37 12.34 13.25 -0.38
C VAL A 37 11.45 13.96 -1.38
N LEU A 38 11.11 13.26 -2.47
CA LEU A 38 10.17 13.68 -3.47
C LEU A 38 8.87 12.89 -3.29
N LEU A 39 7.80 13.59 -2.93
CA LEU A 39 6.45 13.04 -2.88
C LEU A 39 5.74 13.35 -4.18
N GLY A 40 4.92 12.46 -4.71
CA GLY A 40 4.10 12.82 -5.87
C GLY A 40 3.14 11.71 -6.25
N PHE A 41 2.18 12.02 -7.10
CA PHE A 41 1.14 11.06 -7.47
C PHE A 41 1.64 10.02 -8.47
N SER A 42 0.88 8.94 -8.70
CA SER A 42 1.21 8.06 -9.82
C SER A 42 1.12 8.81 -11.14
N GLY A 43 2.04 8.53 -12.07
CA GLY A 43 2.05 9.16 -13.39
C GLY A 43 2.56 10.59 -13.45
N THR A 44 2.99 11.19 -12.33
CA THR A 44 3.50 12.59 -12.28
C THR A 44 4.93 12.76 -12.79
N GLY A 45 5.60 11.68 -13.20
CA GLY A 45 6.96 11.73 -13.71
C GLY A 45 8.06 11.47 -12.67
N LYS A 46 7.73 10.90 -11.50
CA LYS A 46 8.70 10.54 -10.45
C LYS A 46 9.85 9.65 -10.94
N THR A 47 9.52 8.51 -11.54
CA THR A 47 10.54 7.60 -12.12
C THR A 47 11.30 8.27 -13.25
N THR A 48 10.63 9.07 -14.09
CA THR A 48 11.30 9.88 -15.13
C THR A 48 12.33 10.83 -14.50
N LEU A 49 11.98 11.48 -13.39
CA LEU A 49 12.89 12.36 -12.67
C LEU A 49 14.11 11.59 -12.13
N ILE A 50 13.94 10.40 -11.55
CA ILE A 50 15.06 9.55 -11.12
C ILE A 50 15.92 9.10 -12.30
N ASN A 51 15.31 8.74 -13.43
CA ASN A 51 16.05 8.33 -14.63
C ASN A 51 16.93 9.47 -15.16
N LEU A 52 16.42 10.71 -15.15
CA LEU A 52 17.19 11.91 -15.51
C LEU A 52 18.34 12.17 -14.53
N MET A 53 18.09 12.04 -13.22
CA MET A 53 19.13 12.21 -12.20
C MET A 53 20.21 11.12 -12.31
N ALA A 54 19.82 9.89 -12.63
CA ALA A 54 20.74 8.77 -12.81
C ALA A 54 21.57 8.89 -14.09
N GLY A 55 21.05 9.57 -15.13
CA GLY A 55 21.61 9.63 -16.47
C GLY A 55 21.15 8.47 -17.37
N LEU A 56 20.06 7.79 -17.01
CA LEU A 56 19.44 6.74 -17.83
C LEU A 56 18.62 7.33 -18.98
N GLU A 57 18.16 8.56 -18.81
CA GLU A 57 17.47 9.35 -19.82
C GLU A 57 18.10 10.74 -19.92
N THR A 58 18.02 11.35 -21.10
CA THR A 58 18.40 12.74 -21.31
C THR A 58 17.16 13.62 -21.36
N PRO A 59 17.21 14.81 -20.75
CA PRO A 59 16.07 15.70 -20.74
C PRO A 59 15.83 16.28 -22.15
N THR A 60 14.56 16.47 -22.50
CA THR A 60 14.17 17.09 -23.77
C THR A 60 14.56 18.57 -23.82
N LYS A 61 14.50 19.25 -22.66
CA LYS A 61 14.97 20.64 -22.47
C LYS A 61 15.62 20.79 -21.10
N GLY A 62 16.47 21.82 -20.96
CA GLY A 62 17.21 22.08 -19.73
C GLY A 62 18.45 21.21 -19.61
N LYS A 63 19.03 21.18 -18.42
CA LYS A 63 20.24 20.40 -18.13
C LYS A 63 20.21 19.82 -16.73
N VAL A 64 20.77 18.63 -16.59
CA VAL A 64 21.04 17.98 -15.31
C VAL A 64 22.55 17.95 -15.13
N THR A 65 23.03 18.38 -13.98
CA THR A 65 24.46 18.41 -13.66
C THR A 65 24.74 17.74 -12.31
N PHE A 66 25.85 17.01 -12.23
CA PHE A 66 26.38 16.41 -11.00
C PHE A 66 27.77 16.99 -10.75
N LYS A 67 28.00 17.60 -9.59
CA LYS A 67 29.22 18.34 -9.25
C LYS A 67 29.63 19.36 -10.32
N GLY A 68 28.64 20.01 -10.94
CA GLY A 68 28.81 20.98 -12.02
C GLY A 68 29.09 20.38 -13.41
N ALA A 69 29.31 19.07 -13.53
CA ALA A 69 29.48 18.40 -14.81
C ALA A 69 28.12 17.93 -15.36
N PRO A 70 27.83 18.06 -16.67
CA PRO A 70 26.61 17.52 -17.27
C PRO A 70 26.48 16.01 -17.10
N ILE A 71 25.28 15.53 -16.76
CA ILE A 71 24.97 14.11 -16.74
C ILE A 71 24.49 13.70 -18.13
N THR A 72 25.26 12.84 -18.79
CA THR A 72 24.92 12.30 -20.12
C THR A 72 24.69 10.79 -20.12
N GLU A 73 25.19 10.09 -19.10
CA GLU A 73 25.09 8.64 -18.98
C GLU A 73 25.06 8.21 -17.49
N PRO A 74 24.67 6.96 -17.21
CA PRO A 74 24.75 6.40 -15.86
C PRO A 74 26.19 6.21 -15.41
N ALA A 75 26.48 6.50 -14.14
CA ALA A 75 27.82 6.34 -13.57
C ALA A 75 27.78 5.72 -12.15
N PRO A 76 28.82 4.99 -11.72
CA PRO A 76 28.87 4.31 -10.41
C PRO A 76 28.72 5.24 -9.19
N GLU A 77 29.05 6.52 -9.33
CA GLU A 77 28.90 7.54 -8.29
C GLU A 77 27.43 7.83 -7.93
N ARG A 78 26.47 7.43 -8.79
CA ARG A 78 25.02 7.56 -8.60
C ARG A 78 24.38 6.17 -8.55
N GLY A 79 24.23 5.63 -7.35
CA GLY A 79 23.60 4.32 -7.14
C GLY A 79 22.08 4.42 -7.20
N VAL A 80 21.42 3.53 -7.95
CA VAL A 80 19.95 3.52 -8.09
C VAL A 80 19.34 2.27 -7.47
N ILE A 81 18.29 2.45 -6.68
CA ILE A 81 17.45 1.39 -6.12
C ILE A 81 16.06 1.54 -6.73
N PHE A 82 15.75 0.70 -7.72
CA PHE A 82 14.45 0.70 -8.39
C PHE A 82 13.35 0.03 -7.57
N GLN A 83 12.10 0.41 -7.86
CA GLN A 83 10.88 -0.22 -7.35
C GLN A 83 10.82 -1.72 -7.70
N SER A 84 11.17 -2.08 -8.94
CA SER A 84 11.37 -3.48 -9.33
C SER A 84 12.74 -3.96 -8.88
N TYR A 85 12.77 -5.00 -8.04
CA TYR A 85 13.99 -5.55 -7.42
C TYR A 85 15.13 -5.78 -8.43
N SER A 86 14.79 -6.09 -9.69
CA SER A 86 15.75 -6.25 -10.81
C SER A 86 16.94 -7.14 -10.45
N LEU A 87 16.70 -8.16 -9.62
CA LEU A 87 17.71 -9.13 -9.19
C LEU A 87 17.89 -10.17 -10.28
N MET A 88 19.12 -10.61 -10.50
CA MET A 88 19.41 -11.69 -11.43
C MET A 88 18.88 -13.01 -10.83
N PRO A 89 17.87 -13.65 -11.44
CA PRO A 89 17.17 -14.77 -10.81
C PRO A 89 18.03 -16.03 -10.67
N TRP A 90 19.09 -16.16 -11.48
CA TRP A 90 20.04 -17.27 -11.42
C TRP A 90 21.18 -17.06 -10.42
N LEU A 91 21.37 -15.84 -9.89
CA LEU A 91 22.43 -15.53 -8.92
C LEU A 91 21.90 -15.65 -7.48
N THR A 92 22.78 -16.00 -6.55
CA THR A 92 22.48 -15.96 -5.11
C THR A 92 22.44 -14.52 -4.60
N VAL A 93 22.06 -14.30 -3.33
CA VAL A 93 22.21 -13.01 -2.64
C VAL A 93 23.64 -12.49 -2.79
N ASN A 94 24.64 -13.30 -2.43
CA ASN A 94 26.05 -12.95 -2.61
C ASN A 94 26.39 -12.67 -4.08
N GLY A 95 25.87 -13.46 -5.02
CA GLY A 95 26.11 -13.26 -6.45
C GLY A 95 25.57 -11.93 -6.97
N ASN A 96 24.36 -11.54 -6.55
CA ASN A 96 23.76 -10.27 -6.94
C ASN A 96 24.55 -9.05 -6.43
N VAL A 97 25.03 -9.10 -5.18
CA VAL A 97 25.89 -8.04 -4.61
C VAL A 97 27.28 -8.07 -5.25
N ARG A 98 27.83 -9.26 -5.50
CA ARG A 98 29.14 -9.44 -6.13
C ARG A 98 29.21 -8.85 -7.53
N LEU A 99 28.12 -8.91 -8.30
CA LEU A 99 28.04 -8.30 -9.64
C LEU A 99 28.42 -6.82 -9.59
N ALA A 100 27.85 -6.06 -8.65
CA ALA A 100 28.16 -4.65 -8.47
C ALA A 100 29.62 -4.41 -8.06
N VAL A 101 30.14 -5.23 -7.14
CA VAL A 101 31.53 -5.15 -6.70
C VAL A 101 32.51 -5.46 -7.82
N ASP A 102 32.23 -6.47 -8.65
CA ASP A 102 33.08 -6.85 -9.76
C ASP A 102 33.16 -5.76 -10.84
N THR A 103 32.05 -5.06 -11.10
CA THR A 103 31.99 -3.95 -12.06
C THR A 103 32.74 -2.71 -11.57
N VAL A 104 32.53 -2.30 -10.31
CA VAL A 104 33.08 -1.03 -9.79
C VAL A 104 34.52 -1.17 -9.30
N PHE A 105 34.92 -2.35 -8.82
CA PHE A 105 36.23 -2.60 -8.24
C PHE A 105 36.99 -3.72 -8.97
N PRO A 106 37.31 -3.56 -10.28
CA PRO A 106 37.95 -4.61 -11.06
C PRO A 106 39.33 -5.02 -10.51
N GLY A 107 40.05 -4.09 -9.88
CA GLY A 107 41.39 -4.32 -9.32
C GLY A 107 41.44 -5.01 -7.95
N LEU A 108 40.31 -5.18 -7.25
CA LEU A 108 40.31 -5.87 -5.96
C LEU A 108 40.56 -7.37 -6.12
N SER A 109 41.28 -7.96 -5.16
CA SER A 109 41.52 -9.40 -5.15
C SER A 109 40.21 -10.17 -4.94
N LYS A 110 40.19 -11.45 -5.32
CA LYS A 110 38.99 -12.29 -5.13
C LYS A 110 38.56 -12.35 -3.66
N ALA A 111 39.53 -12.33 -2.73
CA ALA A 111 39.32 -12.34 -1.29
C ALA A 111 38.70 -11.03 -0.80
N ASP A 112 39.28 -9.88 -1.16
CA ASP A 112 38.78 -8.56 -0.73
C ASP A 112 37.37 -8.31 -1.25
N LYS A 113 37.09 -8.72 -2.48
CA LYS A 113 35.75 -8.65 -3.05
C LYS A 113 34.75 -9.53 -2.29
N ALA A 114 35.18 -10.70 -1.82
CA ALA A 114 34.31 -11.60 -1.05
C ALA A 114 34.01 -11.02 0.34
N GLU A 115 35.02 -10.41 0.98
CA GLU A 115 34.86 -9.69 2.25
C GLU A 115 33.93 -8.48 2.10
N LYS A 116 34.11 -7.67 1.05
CA LYS A 116 33.24 -6.53 0.76
C LYS A 116 31.78 -6.98 0.56
N VAL A 117 31.55 -8.05 -0.20
CA VAL A 117 30.21 -8.64 -0.36
C VAL A 117 29.63 -9.09 0.99
N ALA A 118 30.40 -9.84 1.77
CA ALA A 118 29.95 -10.33 3.07
C ALA A 118 29.61 -9.18 4.03
N HIS A 119 30.38 -8.09 3.99
CA HIS A 119 30.13 -6.88 4.78
C HIS A 119 28.76 -6.26 4.46
N TYR A 120 28.45 -5.96 3.19
CA TYR A 120 27.16 -5.35 2.84
C TYR A 120 25.98 -6.29 2.99
N VAL A 121 26.16 -7.61 2.75
CA VAL A 121 25.12 -8.60 3.02
C VAL A 121 24.81 -8.70 4.52
N LYS A 122 25.83 -8.57 5.38
CA LYS A 122 25.67 -8.49 6.83
C LYS A 122 24.99 -7.20 7.26
N MET A 123 25.36 -6.07 6.67
CA MET A 123 24.80 -4.74 6.96
C MET A 123 23.27 -4.72 6.82
N VAL A 124 22.73 -5.38 5.78
CA VAL A 124 21.27 -5.49 5.55
C VAL A 124 20.61 -6.69 6.25
N GLY A 125 21.32 -7.37 7.16
CA GLY A 125 20.80 -8.50 7.95
C GLY A 125 20.59 -9.81 7.19
N LEU A 126 21.17 -9.98 5.99
CA LEU A 126 20.94 -11.14 5.12
C LEU A 126 22.00 -12.25 5.21
N SER A 127 22.87 -12.23 6.23
CA SER A 127 23.93 -13.26 6.38
C SER A 127 23.39 -14.70 6.38
N HIS A 128 22.23 -14.93 7.00
CA HIS A 128 21.59 -16.26 7.07
C HIS A 128 21.01 -16.75 5.73
N ALA A 129 20.86 -15.85 4.75
CA ALA A 129 20.26 -16.12 3.44
C ALA A 129 21.23 -15.86 2.28
N ALA A 130 22.53 -15.66 2.57
CA ALA A 130 23.55 -15.21 1.63
C ALA A 130 23.72 -16.12 0.37
N THR A 131 23.36 -17.40 0.50
CA THR A 131 23.45 -18.40 -0.59
C THR A 131 22.12 -18.69 -1.27
N ARG A 132 21.01 -18.11 -0.80
CA ARG A 132 19.68 -18.28 -1.40
C ARG A 132 19.55 -17.48 -2.69
N ARG A 133 18.64 -17.90 -3.57
CA ARG A 133 18.28 -17.22 -4.83
C ARG A 133 17.01 -16.39 -4.67
N PRO A 134 16.75 -15.38 -5.52
CA PRO A 134 15.59 -14.48 -5.40
C PRO A 134 14.21 -15.14 -5.25
N ALA A 135 14.01 -16.31 -5.86
CA ALA A 135 12.77 -17.09 -5.76
C ALA A 135 12.52 -17.67 -4.35
N GLU A 136 13.58 -17.82 -3.54
CA GLU A 136 13.54 -18.37 -2.18
C GLU A 136 13.47 -17.28 -1.09
N LEU A 137 13.44 -16.01 -1.51
CA LEU A 137 13.44 -14.84 -0.64
C LEU A 137 12.02 -14.28 -0.49
N SER A 138 11.72 -13.66 0.66
CA SER A 138 10.54 -12.81 0.79
C SER A 138 10.71 -11.51 -0.01
N GLY A 139 9.64 -10.74 -0.20
CA GLY A 139 9.72 -9.41 -0.84
C GLY A 139 10.69 -8.48 -0.13
N GLY A 140 10.59 -8.36 1.20
CA GLY A 140 11.52 -7.59 2.02
C GLY A 140 12.97 -8.08 1.92
N MET A 141 13.19 -9.39 1.87
CA MET A 141 14.53 -9.94 1.64
C MET A 141 15.06 -9.58 0.26
N ARG A 142 14.25 -9.66 -0.81
CA ARG A 142 14.66 -9.21 -2.15
C ARG A 142 15.03 -7.73 -2.16
N GLN A 143 14.26 -6.89 -1.47
CA GLN A 143 14.57 -5.47 -1.37
C GLN A 143 15.90 -5.21 -0.65
N ARG A 144 16.16 -5.91 0.45
CA ARG A 144 17.45 -5.85 1.16
C ARG A 144 18.63 -6.24 0.27
N VAL A 145 18.48 -7.22 -0.63
CA VAL A 145 19.53 -7.54 -1.62
C VAL A 145 19.75 -6.37 -2.58
N ASN A 146 18.68 -5.72 -3.04
CA ASN A 146 18.75 -4.57 -3.94
C ASN A 146 19.50 -3.39 -3.28
N VAL A 147 19.16 -3.09 -2.01
CA VAL A 147 19.85 -2.07 -1.19
C VAL A 147 21.34 -2.43 -1.02
N ALA A 148 21.66 -3.66 -0.61
CA ALA A 148 23.06 -4.09 -0.44
C ALA A 148 23.86 -4.00 -1.74
N ARG A 149 23.25 -4.33 -2.89
CA ARG A 149 23.89 -4.21 -4.21
C ARG A 149 24.23 -2.76 -4.54
N ALA A 150 23.32 -1.82 -4.31
CA ALA A 150 23.55 -0.40 -4.55
C ALA A 150 24.64 0.16 -3.61
N LEU A 151 24.57 -0.17 -2.32
CA LEU A 151 25.57 0.26 -1.33
C LEU A 151 26.96 -0.34 -1.58
N ALA A 152 27.03 -1.55 -2.10
CA ALA A 152 28.29 -2.21 -2.42
C ALA A 152 29.12 -1.49 -3.49
N MET A 153 28.47 -0.67 -4.34
CA MET A 153 29.15 0.23 -5.28
C MET A 153 29.85 1.41 -4.58
N ASN A 154 29.53 1.67 -3.32
CA ASN A 154 29.95 2.86 -2.56
C ASN A 154 29.69 4.19 -3.31
N PRO A 155 28.43 4.45 -3.72
CA PRO A 155 28.10 5.65 -4.45
C PRO A 155 28.26 6.91 -3.58
N GLU A 156 28.32 8.07 -4.24
CA GLU A 156 28.29 9.37 -3.59
C GLU A 156 26.86 9.86 -3.38
N MET A 157 25.95 9.45 -4.28
CA MET A 157 24.53 9.72 -4.22
C MET A 157 23.73 8.42 -4.36
N LEU A 158 22.72 8.24 -3.52
CA LEU A 158 21.73 7.16 -3.60
C LEU A 158 20.40 7.71 -4.09
N LEU A 159 19.90 7.14 -5.19
CA LEU A 159 18.59 7.42 -5.77
C LEU A 159 17.67 6.24 -5.46
N LEU A 160 16.62 6.47 -4.70
CA LEU A 160 15.68 5.42 -4.29
C LEU A 160 14.31 5.68 -4.91
N ASP A 161 13.85 4.80 -5.79
CA ASP A 161 12.54 4.90 -6.45
C ASP A 161 11.53 3.94 -5.80
N GLU A 162 10.67 4.48 -4.93
CA GLU A 162 9.64 3.75 -4.17
C GLU A 162 10.11 2.41 -3.55
N PRO A 163 11.28 2.38 -2.86
CA PRO A 163 11.91 1.14 -2.39
C PRO A 163 11.09 0.39 -1.34
N LEU A 164 10.12 1.07 -0.71
CA LEU A 164 9.37 0.62 0.46
C LEU A 164 7.88 0.32 0.14
N SER A 165 7.44 0.60 -1.08
CA SER A 165 6.02 0.60 -1.48
C SER A 165 5.34 -0.77 -1.39
N ALA A 166 6.05 -1.85 -1.73
CA ALA A 166 5.50 -3.20 -1.80
C ALA A 166 5.62 -4.01 -0.48
N LEU A 167 5.99 -3.36 0.63
CA LEU A 167 6.24 -3.99 1.92
C LEU A 167 5.10 -3.72 2.91
N ASP A 168 4.80 -4.69 3.76
CA ASP A 168 3.88 -4.48 4.90
C ASP A 168 4.44 -3.46 5.89
N ALA A 169 3.57 -2.88 6.73
CA ALA A 169 3.90 -1.75 7.59
C ALA A 169 5.15 -1.97 8.47
N LEU A 170 5.31 -3.17 9.03
CA LEU A 170 6.46 -3.46 9.91
C LEU A 170 7.74 -3.71 9.12
N THR A 171 7.66 -4.53 8.06
CA THR A 171 8.83 -4.75 7.18
C THR A 171 9.31 -3.44 6.56
N ARG A 172 8.36 -2.56 6.20
CA ARG A 172 8.62 -1.19 5.74
C ARG A 172 9.31 -0.37 6.83
N ALA A 173 8.82 -0.45 8.06
CA ALA A 173 9.38 0.27 9.18
C ALA A 173 10.84 -0.11 9.45
N ASN A 174 11.09 -1.41 9.61
CA ASN A 174 12.42 -1.93 9.87
C ASN A 174 13.40 -1.56 8.74
N LEU A 175 12.96 -1.63 7.48
CA LEU A 175 13.83 -1.28 6.36
C LEU A 175 14.10 0.23 6.26
N ALA A 176 13.13 1.07 6.59
CA ALA A 176 13.35 2.53 6.66
C ALA A 176 14.35 2.89 7.77
N ASP A 177 14.22 2.28 8.95
CA ASP A 177 15.13 2.52 10.08
C ASP A 177 16.55 2.03 9.74
N GLU A 178 16.67 0.92 9.01
CA GLU A 178 17.96 0.46 8.44
C GLU A 178 18.53 1.47 7.44
N ILE A 179 17.72 2.00 6.51
CA ILE A 179 18.14 3.05 5.55
C ILE A 179 18.61 4.31 6.31
N GLU A 180 17.88 4.72 7.35
CA GLU A 180 18.29 5.85 8.19
C GLU A 180 19.64 5.56 8.87
N GLY A 181 19.81 4.38 9.45
CA GLY A 181 21.06 3.97 10.10
C GLY A 181 22.26 3.96 9.15
N ILE A 182 22.08 3.41 7.94
CA ILE A 182 23.11 3.39 6.89
C ILE A 182 23.46 4.82 6.46
N TRP A 183 22.44 5.65 6.24
CA TRP A 183 22.63 7.05 5.87
C TRP A 183 23.33 7.85 6.98
N GLN A 184 22.99 7.62 8.26
CA GLN A 184 23.63 8.31 9.38
C GLN A 184 25.12 7.99 9.51
N ALA A 185 25.55 6.78 9.13
CA ALA A 185 26.95 6.36 9.21
C ALA A 185 27.84 7.11 8.21
N ASP A 186 27.37 7.25 6.97
CA ASP A 186 28.20 7.77 5.86
C ASP A 186 27.79 9.18 5.38
N ARG A 187 26.62 9.67 5.80
CA ARG A 187 26.00 10.95 5.37
C ARG A 187 26.06 11.14 3.85
N LYS A 188 25.82 10.06 3.09
CA LYS A 188 25.73 10.10 1.62
C LYS A 188 24.56 10.98 1.20
N THR A 189 24.63 11.57 0.01
CA THR A 189 23.47 12.31 -0.51
C THR A 189 22.38 11.33 -0.91
N CYS A 190 21.15 11.51 -0.44
CA CYS A 190 20.03 10.63 -0.74
C CYS A 190 18.89 11.41 -1.39
N VAL A 191 18.35 10.88 -2.49
CA VAL A 191 17.07 11.30 -3.05
C VAL A 191 16.14 10.10 -3.02
N LEU A 192 15.08 10.18 -2.25
CA LEU A 192 14.06 9.15 -2.13
C LEU A 192 12.76 9.64 -2.76
N ILE A 193 12.17 8.79 -3.58
CA ILE A 193 10.81 8.91 -4.05
C ILE A 193 9.95 7.98 -3.23
N THR A 194 8.90 8.52 -2.63
CA THR A 194 7.88 7.72 -1.95
C THR A 194 6.50 8.35 -2.13
N ASN A 195 5.47 7.56 -1.85
CA ASN A 195 4.09 8.04 -1.75
C ASN A 195 3.64 8.11 -0.28
N ASP A 196 4.47 7.66 0.66
CA ASP A 196 4.17 7.58 2.10
C ASP A 196 4.65 8.85 2.82
N VAL A 197 3.71 9.60 3.40
CA VAL A 197 3.99 10.87 4.09
C VAL A 197 4.79 10.64 5.38
N ASP A 198 4.53 9.55 6.10
CA ASP A 198 5.25 9.25 7.34
C ASP A 198 6.71 8.89 7.02
N GLU A 199 6.93 8.07 5.99
CA GLU A 199 8.28 7.77 5.49
C GLU A 199 9.04 9.05 5.12
N ALA A 200 8.38 9.97 4.39
CA ALA A 200 8.99 11.23 4.01
C ALA A 200 9.41 12.05 5.23
N ILE A 201 8.56 12.19 6.24
CA ILE A 201 8.89 12.97 7.43
C ILE A 201 9.96 12.28 8.29
N ILE A 202 9.98 10.95 8.35
CA ILE A 202 10.99 10.20 9.10
C ILE A 202 12.38 10.34 8.45
N LEU A 203 12.49 10.22 7.13
CA LEU A 203 13.79 10.16 6.47
C LEU A 203 14.33 11.53 6.04
N ALA A 204 13.46 12.44 5.60
CA ALA A 204 13.87 13.66 4.90
C ALA A 204 14.52 14.73 5.78
N ASP A 205 15.42 15.51 5.20
CA ASP A 205 15.71 16.88 5.64
C ASP A 205 14.79 17.88 4.93
N ARG A 206 14.47 17.62 3.65
CA ARG A 206 13.55 18.40 2.82
C ARG A 206 12.60 17.48 2.06
N ILE A 207 11.33 17.84 2.03
CA ILE A 207 10.29 17.16 1.27
C ILE A 207 9.81 18.12 0.19
N ILE A 208 9.73 17.67 -1.06
CA ILE A 208 9.17 18.46 -2.17
C ILE A 208 8.12 17.62 -2.86
N ALA A 209 6.94 18.19 -3.08
CA ALA A 209 5.89 17.53 -3.84
C ALA A 209 6.12 17.69 -5.36
N LEU A 210 5.82 16.67 -6.16
CA LEU A 210 5.75 16.68 -7.60
C LEU A 210 4.27 16.69 -8.00
N ASN A 211 3.86 17.78 -8.63
CA ASN A 211 2.47 18.04 -8.98
C ASN A 211 2.04 17.22 -10.23
N PRO A 212 0.73 17.01 -10.46
CA PRO A 212 0.20 16.30 -11.63
C PRO A 212 0.58 16.91 -12.98
N ASP A 213 0.82 18.21 -13.01
CA ASP A 213 1.28 18.95 -14.18
C ASP A 213 2.78 18.80 -14.46
N GLY A 214 3.49 17.98 -13.67
CA GLY A 214 4.92 17.73 -13.84
C GLY A 214 5.80 18.86 -13.34
N THR A 215 5.30 19.76 -12.48
CA THR A 215 6.08 20.81 -11.81
C THR A 215 6.42 20.44 -10.36
N LEU A 216 7.45 21.08 -9.79
CA LEU A 216 7.72 20.98 -8.35
C LEU A 216 6.83 21.92 -7.56
N GLY A 217 6.21 21.37 -6.52
CA GLY A 217 5.33 22.04 -5.58
C GLY A 217 6.06 22.65 -4.39
N THR A 218 5.29 22.84 -3.32
CA THR A 218 5.80 23.46 -2.08
C THR A 218 6.89 22.60 -1.43
N GLU A 219 7.96 23.27 -0.99
CA GLU A 219 9.02 22.66 -0.18
C GLU A 219 8.66 22.69 1.31
N PHE A 220 8.76 21.53 1.97
CA PHE A 220 8.59 21.37 3.40
C PHE A 220 9.93 20.98 4.05
N LYS A 221 10.41 21.79 4.99
CA LYS A 221 11.62 21.49 5.75
C LYS A 221 11.29 20.66 6.98
N VAL A 222 12.01 19.56 7.18
CA VAL A 222 11.84 18.69 8.34
C VAL A 222 12.88 19.05 9.40
N THR A 223 12.47 19.84 10.38
CA THR A 223 13.36 20.34 11.45
C THR A 223 13.46 19.40 12.66
N ILE A 224 12.82 18.23 12.59
CA ILE A 224 12.84 17.25 13.67
C ILE A 224 14.25 16.63 13.77
N PRO A 225 14.91 16.65 14.95
CA PRO A 225 16.23 16.06 15.11
C PRO A 225 16.20 14.54 14.96
N ARG A 226 17.29 13.97 14.43
CA ARG A 226 17.49 12.51 14.33
C ARG A 226 18.17 11.97 15.60
N PRO A 227 17.97 10.69 15.99
CA PRO A 227 17.14 9.68 15.32
C PRO A 227 15.64 9.92 15.52
N ARG A 228 14.83 9.64 14.48
CA ARG A 228 13.38 9.88 14.48
C ARG A 228 12.61 8.59 14.74
N ASP A 229 12.60 8.18 16.01
CA ASP A 229 11.88 7.00 16.46
C ASP A 229 10.36 7.14 16.21
N ARG A 230 9.78 6.17 15.50
CA ARG A 230 8.38 6.13 15.05
C ARG A 230 7.38 6.14 16.19
N THR A 231 7.59 5.36 17.25
CA THR A 231 6.64 5.34 18.38
C THR A 231 6.65 6.67 19.10
N ARG A 232 7.80 7.34 19.16
CA ARG A 232 7.91 8.69 19.73
C ARG A 232 7.30 9.76 18.81
N MET A 233 7.38 9.59 17.48
CA MET A 233 6.83 10.54 16.52
C MET A 233 5.31 10.71 16.62
N ASN A 234 4.56 9.67 17.04
CA ASN A 234 3.11 9.78 17.26
C ASN A 234 2.71 10.82 18.30
N THR A 235 3.63 11.17 19.21
CA THR A 235 3.40 12.17 20.26
C THR A 235 4.07 13.51 19.97
N ASN A 236 4.85 13.61 18.89
CA ASN A 236 5.62 14.80 18.55
C ASN A 236 4.74 15.82 17.79
N GLU A 237 4.55 17.01 18.36
CA GLU A 237 3.69 18.04 17.77
C GLU A 237 4.18 18.55 16.41
N THR A 238 5.49 18.68 16.21
CA THR A 238 6.07 19.07 14.91
C THR A 238 5.79 18.01 13.85
N PHE A 239 5.88 16.73 14.20
CA PHE A 239 5.56 15.62 13.32
C PHE A 239 4.09 15.63 12.91
N LYS A 240 3.18 15.75 13.89
CA LYS A 240 1.73 15.84 13.63
C LYS A 240 1.39 17.00 12.70
N ARG A 241 1.98 18.17 12.95
CA ARG A 241 1.78 19.36 12.11
C ARG A 241 2.30 19.16 10.69
N LEU A 242 3.55 18.70 10.52
CA LEU A 242 4.11 18.44 9.18
C LEU A 242 3.26 17.41 8.42
N ARG A 243 2.80 16.36 9.11
CA ARG A 243 1.93 15.35 8.51
C ARG A 243 0.61 15.95 8.03
N ALA A 244 -0.02 16.80 8.84
CA ALA A 244 -1.25 17.48 8.45
C ALA A 244 -1.01 18.44 7.27
N ASP A 245 0.05 19.24 7.31
CA ASP A 245 0.39 20.23 6.27
C ASP A 245 0.69 19.55 4.92
N VAL A 246 1.54 18.52 4.91
CA VAL A 246 1.88 17.74 3.70
C VAL A 246 0.66 17.00 3.17
N THR A 247 -0.11 16.35 4.03
CA THR A 247 -1.34 15.64 3.61
C THR A 247 -2.35 16.60 3.01
N LYS A 248 -2.55 17.76 3.63
CA LYS A 248 -3.46 18.80 3.13
C LYS A 248 -3.04 19.28 1.75
N TYR A 249 -1.76 19.58 1.55
CA TYR A 249 -1.23 19.98 0.25
C TYR A 249 -1.51 18.92 -0.83
N LEU A 250 -1.18 17.65 -0.55
CA LEU A 250 -1.41 16.56 -1.48
C LEU A 250 -2.91 16.37 -1.81
N MET A 251 -3.80 16.56 -0.83
CA MET A 251 -5.24 16.51 -1.05
C MET A 251 -5.75 17.67 -1.91
N GLU A 252 -5.29 18.89 -1.66
CA GLU A 252 -5.71 20.08 -2.43
C GLU A 252 -5.30 19.94 -3.90
N VAL A 253 -4.07 19.50 -4.17
CA VAL A 253 -3.59 19.25 -5.52
C VAL A 253 -4.34 18.09 -6.21
N GLY A 254 -4.78 17.08 -5.46
CA GLY A 254 -5.57 15.97 -6.00
C GLY A 254 -7.03 16.31 -6.29
N ILE A 255 -7.66 17.19 -5.50
CA ILE A 255 -9.08 17.55 -5.64
C ILE A 255 -9.33 18.37 -6.91
N GLU A 256 -8.38 19.17 -7.39
CA GLU A 256 -8.51 19.95 -8.63
C GLU A 256 -8.69 19.07 -9.89
N ALA A 257 -8.49 17.75 -9.80
CA ALA A 257 -8.69 16.79 -10.88
C ALA A 257 -10.10 16.14 -10.94
N LYS A 258 -11.06 16.54 -10.09
CA LYS A 258 -12.37 15.88 -9.98
C LYS A 258 -13.31 16.19 -11.17
N VAL A 259 -13.92 15.14 -11.71
CA VAL A 259 -15.15 15.21 -12.53
C VAL A 259 -16.31 14.71 -11.67
N GLU A 260 -17.29 15.56 -11.38
CA GLU A 260 -18.53 15.14 -10.71
C GLU A 260 -19.37 14.27 -11.65
N GLY A 261 -19.73 13.08 -11.19
CA GLY A 261 -20.60 12.18 -11.95
C GLY A 261 -22.05 12.66 -11.94
N THR A 262 -22.70 12.64 -13.10
CA THR A 262 -24.05 13.19 -13.32
C THR A 262 -25.16 12.14 -13.30
N ARG A 263 -24.84 10.84 -13.31
CA ARG A 263 -25.85 9.78 -13.41
C ARG A 263 -26.47 9.37 -12.07
N HIS A 264 -27.72 8.96 -12.13
CA HIS A 264 -28.49 8.42 -11.01
C HIS A 264 -28.63 6.89 -11.11
N LEU A 265 -28.55 6.20 -9.97
CA LEU A 265 -28.74 4.75 -9.91
C LEU A 265 -30.22 4.42 -10.20
N PRO A 266 -30.53 3.48 -11.11
CA PRO A 266 -31.90 3.06 -11.39
C PRO A 266 -32.49 2.27 -10.21
N ASN A 267 -33.83 2.28 -10.08
CA ASN A 267 -34.53 1.56 -9.01
C ASN A 267 -34.72 0.08 -9.37
N VAL A 268 -33.65 -0.73 -9.24
CA VAL A 268 -33.66 -2.17 -9.53
C VAL A 268 -33.40 -3.01 -8.27
N THR A 269 -34.01 -4.20 -8.20
CA THR A 269 -33.85 -5.13 -7.07
C THR A 269 -33.04 -6.37 -7.48
N PRO A 270 -31.95 -6.73 -6.75
CA PRO A 270 -31.15 -7.92 -7.03
C PRO A 270 -31.87 -9.22 -6.62
N ILE A 271 -31.44 -10.38 -7.14
CA ILE A 271 -32.02 -11.72 -6.81
C ILE A 271 -31.97 -12.08 -5.32
N HIS A 272 -30.94 -11.64 -4.62
CA HIS A 272 -30.75 -11.81 -3.18
C HIS A 272 -31.30 -10.64 -2.36
N GLY A 273 -31.92 -9.67 -3.04
CA GLY A 273 -32.70 -8.61 -2.43
C GLY A 273 -33.96 -9.18 -1.80
N VAL A 274 -34.16 -8.90 -0.52
CA VAL A 274 -35.36 -9.30 0.20
C VAL A 274 -36.52 -8.39 -0.24
N PRO A 275 -37.69 -8.92 -0.66
CA PRO A 275 -38.86 -8.10 -0.97
C PRO A 275 -39.21 -7.17 0.20
N ALA A 276 -39.69 -5.96 -0.07
CA ALA A 276 -39.98 -4.95 0.97
C ALA A 276 -40.84 -5.51 2.13
N ALA A 277 -41.87 -6.31 1.80
CA ALA A 277 -42.73 -6.96 2.80
C ALA A 277 -42.00 -7.98 3.70
N VAL A 278 -40.98 -8.67 3.19
CA VAL A 278 -40.15 -9.62 3.97
C VAL A 278 -39.08 -8.86 4.76
N LYS A 279 -38.58 -7.72 4.25
CA LYS A 279 -37.67 -6.82 4.97
C LYS A 279 -38.36 -6.20 6.20
N GLU A 280 -39.63 -5.82 6.07
CA GLU A 280 -40.46 -5.36 7.19
C GLU A 280 -40.76 -6.48 8.20
N ALA A 281 -40.99 -7.72 7.74
CA ALA A 281 -41.20 -8.87 8.62
C ALA A 281 -39.93 -9.35 9.34
N GLN A 282 -38.75 -9.09 8.77
CA GLN A 282 -37.44 -9.43 9.33
C GLN A 282 -36.86 -8.35 10.24
N HIS A 283 -37.53 -7.20 10.36
CA HIS A 283 -37.10 -6.09 11.21
C HIS A 283 -36.93 -6.59 12.66
N GLY A 284 -35.69 -6.60 13.16
CA GLY A 284 -35.34 -7.01 14.52
C GLY A 284 -34.84 -8.45 14.73
N LEU A 285 -34.79 -9.32 13.72
CA LEU A 285 -34.48 -10.75 13.94
C LEU A 285 -32.98 -11.14 13.90
N ILE A 286 -32.12 -10.45 13.14
CA ILE A 286 -30.65 -10.67 13.15
C ILE A 286 -29.92 -9.35 12.83
N GLU A 287 -30.05 -8.35 13.71
CA GLU A 287 -29.15 -7.19 13.69
C GLU A 287 -27.80 -7.56 14.32
N ASN A 288 -27.85 -8.35 15.40
CA ASN A 288 -26.68 -8.86 16.09
C ASN A 288 -26.21 -10.19 15.47
N ARG A 289 -24.88 -10.38 15.33
CA ARG A 289 -24.26 -11.60 14.78
C ARG A 289 -24.73 -11.92 13.36
N PHE A 290 -24.83 -10.90 12.52
CA PHE A 290 -25.16 -11.05 11.11
C PHE A 290 -24.15 -11.94 10.36
N LEU A 291 -22.86 -11.83 10.70
CA LEU A 291 -21.82 -12.76 10.27
C LEU A 291 -21.10 -13.32 11.51
N ASP A 292 -21.06 -14.65 11.61
CA ASP A 292 -20.51 -15.39 12.76
C ASP A 292 -19.47 -16.39 12.28
N PHE A 293 -18.23 -16.20 12.72
CA PHE A 293 -17.15 -17.16 12.65
C PHE A 293 -17.08 -17.88 13.99
N SER A 294 -17.26 -19.20 13.98
CA SER A 294 -17.28 -20.04 15.18
C SER A 294 -16.22 -21.12 15.10
N GLN A 295 -15.23 -21.06 15.99
CA GLN A 295 -14.12 -22.01 16.11
C GLN A 295 -13.50 -22.34 14.76
N LEU A 296 -13.21 -21.32 13.95
CA LEU A 296 -12.75 -21.53 12.59
C LEU A 296 -11.28 -21.96 12.57
N HIS A 297 -10.98 -23.05 11.86
CA HIS A 297 -9.61 -23.47 11.58
C HIS A 297 -9.40 -23.64 10.07
N LYS A 298 -8.16 -23.35 9.65
CA LYS A 298 -7.67 -23.70 8.32
C LYS A 298 -6.33 -24.41 8.39
N VAL A 299 -6.31 -25.63 7.86
CA VAL A 299 -5.13 -26.50 7.76
C VAL A 299 -4.84 -26.79 6.30
N TYR A 300 -3.60 -26.55 5.87
CA TYR A 300 -3.13 -26.89 4.53
C TYR A 300 -2.21 -28.12 4.59
N PRO A 301 -2.36 -29.08 3.67
CA PRO A 301 -1.39 -30.15 3.54
C PRO A 301 -0.09 -29.57 2.98
N THR A 302 1.05 -29.85 3.62
CA THR A 302 2.38 -29.50 3.12
C THR A 302 3.30 -30.73 3.13
N PRO A 303 4.38 -30.75 2.32
CA PRO A 303 5.33 -31.87 2.33
C PRO A 303 5.95 -32.16 3.70
N ASN A 304 6.03 -31.15 4.58
CA ASN A 304 6.60 -31.26 5.93
C ASN A 304 5.54 -31.54 7.01
N GLY A 305 4.29 -31.84 6.62
CA GLY A 305 3.16 -32.06 7.52
C GLY A 305 2.03 -31.03 7.39
N PRO A 306 0.91 -31.19 8.10
CA PRO A 306 -0.20 -30.25 8.06
C PRO A 306 0.18 -28.90 8.67
N LEU A 307 0.10 -27.82 7.90
CA LEU A 307 0.32 -26.45 8.36
C LEU A 307 -1.02 -25.84 8.78
N THR A 308 -1.20 -25.60 10.07
CA THR A 308 -2.36 -24.85 10.57
C THR A 308 -2.09 -23.36 10.43
N VAL A 309 -2.80 -22.69 9.52
CA VAL A 309 -2.64 -21.26 9.25
C VAL A 309 -3.47 -20.44 10.22
N VAL A 310 -4.75 -20.80 10.37
CA VAL A 310 -5.69 -20.15 11.29
C VAL A 310 -6.18 -21.19 12.29
N GLU A 311 -6.19 -20.82 13.56
CA GLU A 311 -6.65 -21.67 14.67
C GLU A 311 -7.67 -20.90 15.52
N ASN A 312 -8.76 -21.56 15.91
CA ASN A 312 -9.80 -21.04 16.81
C ASN A 312 -10.17 -19.56 16.55
N PHE A 313 -10.45 -19.22 15.30
CA PHE A 313 -10.87 -17.87 14.94
C PHE A 313 -12.37 -17.70 15.21
N ASP A 314 -12.69 -16.87 16.20
CA ASP A 314 -14.04 -16.58 16.67
C ASP A 314 -14.34 -15.09 16.54
N LEU A 315 -15.28 -14.72 15.66
CA LEU A 315 -15.62 -13.31 15.41
C LEU A 315 -17.09 -13.16 15.05
N LYS A 316 -17.74 -12.16 15.66
CA LYS A 316 -19.14 -11.82 15.41
C LYS A 316 -19.23 -10.40 14.91
N ILE A 317 -19.93 -10.21 13.81
CA ILE A 317 -20.07 -8.93 13.10
C ILE A 317 -21.56 -8.64 12.97
N ASP A 318 -21.93 -7.42 13.32
CA ASP A 318 -23.32 -6.97 13.29
C ASP A 318 -23.68 -6.43 11.90
N ARG A 319 -24.99 -6.34 11.61
CA ARG A 319 -25.44 -5.91 10.29
C ARG A 319 -25.05 -4.45 10.05
N GLY A 320 -24.44 -4.20 8.90
CA GLY A 320 -24.00 -2.87 8.47
C GLY A 320 -22.75 -2.37 9.17
N GLU A 321 -22.08 -3.22 9.94
CA GLU A 321 -20.79 -2.92 10.52
C GLU A 321 -19.66 -3.01 9.48
N PHE A 322 -18.68 -2.12 9.57
CA PHE A 322 -17.45 -2.19 8.80
C PHE A 322 -16.31 -2.62 9.72
N ILE A 323 -15.68 -3.77 9.49
CA ILE A 323 -14.49 -4.18 10.24
C ILE A 323 -13.24 -4.16 9.36
N SER A 324 -12.10 -3.87 9.96
CA SER A 324 -10.79 -4.04 9.32
C SER A 324 -9.99 -5.14 10.01
N LEU A 325 -9.45 -6.07 9.24
CA LEU A 325 -8.60 -7.17 9.69
C LEU A 325 -7.14 -6.83 9.39
N ILE A 326 -6.33 -6.66 10.43
CA ILE A 326 -4.92 -6.28 10.35
C ILE A 326 -4.04 -7.31 11.06
N GLY A 327 -2.78 -7.42 10.65
CA GLY A 327 -1.81 -8.38 11.16
C GLY A 327 -0.67 -8.58 10.16
N HIS A 328 0.39 -9.27 10.52
CA HIS A 328 1.56 -9.39 9.65
C HIS A 328 1.30 -10.19 8.37
N SER A 329 2.23 -10.09 7.43
CA SER A 329 2.26 -10.93 6.24
C SER A 329 2.25 -12.42 6.61
N GLY A 330 1.32 -13.18 6.03
CA GLY A 330 1.23 -14.63 6.26
C GLY A 330 0.45 -15.09 7.51
N CYS A 331 -0.16 -14.21 8.29
CA CYS A 331 -1.03 -14.62 9.42
C CYS A 331 -2.41 -15.17 8.99
N GLY A 332 -2.75 -15.19 7.70
CA GLY A 332 -3.99 -15.81 7.21
C GLY A 332 -5.19 -14.87 7.05
N LYS A 333 -5.00 -13.54 7.03
CA LYS A 333 -6.09 -12.55 6.81
C LYS A 333 -6.91 -12.85 5.55
N SER A 334 -6.24 -12.96 4.40
CA SER A 334 -6.86 -13.29 3.11
C SER A 334 -7.45 -14.72 3.12
N THR A 335 -6.89 -15.62 3.92
CA THR A 335 -7.45 -16.97 4.13
C THR A 335 -8.80 -16.90 4.85
N VAL A 336 -8.93 -16.09 5.91
CA VAL A 336 -10.21 -15.86 6.59
C VAL A 336 -11.23 -15.24 5.63
N LEU A 337 -10.83 -14.23 4.86
CA LEU A 337 -11.70 -13.55 3.90
C LEU A 337 -12.20 -14.50 2.80
N THR A 338 -11.32 -15.31 2.21
CA THR A 338 -11.71 -16.28 1.16
C THR A 338 -12.58 -17.43 1.68
N MET A 339 -12.42 -17.83 2.95
CA MET A 339 -13.35 -18.76 3.60
C MET A 339 -14.72 -18.11 3.82
N ALA A 340 -14.77 -16.84 4.23
CA ALA A 340 -16.02 -16.10 4.38
C ALA A 340 -16.77 -15.90 3.06
N ALA A 341 -16.04 -15.78 1.94
CA ALA A 341 -16.60 -15.76 0.59
C ALA A 341 -17.15 -17.13 0.14
N GLY A 342 -16.71 -18.21 0.78
CA GLY A 342 -16.95 -19.60 0.39
C GLY A 342 -16.13 -20.06 -0.83
N LEU A 343 -15.04 -19.34 -1.14
CA LEU A 343 -14.07 -19.70 -2.19
C LEU A 343 -13.03 -20.71 -1.71
N ASN A 344 -12.82 -20.79 -0.40
CA ASN A 344 -11.86 -21.67 0.23
C ASN A 344 -12.56 -22.52 1.30
N PRO A 345 -12.49 -23.86 1.26
CA PRO A 345 -13.18 -24.70 2.25
C PRO A 345 -12.56 -24.54 3.64
N ILE A 346 -13.39 -24.62 4.68
CA ILE A 346 -12.96 -24.61 6.08
C ILE A 346 -12.47 -26.00 6.49
N SER A 347 -11.51 -26.09 7.43
CA SER A 347 -11.04 -27.38 7.96
C SER A 347 -11.82 -27.82 9.20
N LYS A 348 -12.23 -26.86 10.05
CA LYS A 348 -13.04 -27.06 11.25
C LYS A 348 -13.80 -25.78 11.57
N GLY A 349 -14.91 -25.90 12.28
CA GLY A 349 -15.75 -24.77 12.71
C GLY A 349 -16.89 -24.52 11.74
N ALA A 350 -17.45 -23.31 11.79
CA ALA A 350 -18.49 -22.87 10.89
C ALA A 350 -18.41 -21.37 10.62
N ILE A 351 -18.89 -20.96 9.45
CA ILE A 351 -19.16 -19.55 9.12
C ILE A 351 -20.64 -19.44 8.78
N LYS A 352 -21.34 -18.51 9.43
CA LYS A 352 -22.76 -18.24 9.18
C LYS A 352 -22.96 -16.80 8.75
N LEU A 353 -23.66 -16.60 7.64
CA LEU A 353 -24.10 -15.30 7.14
C LEU A 353 -25.63 -15.28 7.13
N ASP A 354 -26.23 -14.27 7.78
CA ASP A 354 -27.69 -14.11 7.82
C ASP A 354 -28.40 -15.37 8.36
N GLY A 355 -27.79 -16.02 9.35
CA GLY A 355 -28.26 -17.27 9.96
C GLY A 355 -28.02 -18.56 9.14
N ARG A 356 -27.47 -18.46 7.93
CA ARG A 356 -27.22 -19.60 7.03
C ARG A 356 -25.73 -19.93 6.96
N HIS A 357 -25.39 -21.21 6.85
CA HIS A 357 -24.00 -21.61 6.65
C HIS A 357 -23.49 -21.10 5.30
N VAL A 358 -22.26 -20.60 5.29
CA VAL A 358 -21.57 -20.22 4.06
C VAL A 358 -21.13 -21.50 3.35
N GLU A 359 -21.79 -21.81 2.26
CA GLU A 359 -21.47 -22.93 1.38
C GLU A 359 -21.20 -22.41 -0.04
N GLY A 360 -20.00 -22.69 -0.57
CA GLY A 360 -19.59 -22.27 -1.91
C GLY A 360 -19.58 -20.75 -2.13
N ALA A 361 -19.32 -20.33 -3.37
CA ALA A 361 -19.36 -18.92 -3.74
C ALA A 361 -20.79 -18.48 -4.11
N ASP A 362 -21.24 -17.32 -3.62
CA ASP A 362 -22.58 -16.78 -3.90
C ASP A 362 -22.52 -15.25 -4.17
N PRO A 363 -23.30 -14.71 -5.14
CA PRO A 363 -23.35 -13.26 -5.42
C PRO A 363 -23.76 -12.37 -4.23
N GLU A 364 -24.40 -12.90 -3.18
CA GLU A 364 -24.69 -12.14 -1.96
C GLU A 364 -23.41 -11.75 -1.19
N ARG A 365 -22.26 -12.36 -1.54
CA ARG A 365 -20.93 -12.13 -0.97
C ARG A 365 -19.99 -11.63 -2.07
N ALA A 366 -19.84 -10.32 -2.21
CA ALA A 366 -18.93 -9.76 -3.21
C ALA A 366 -17.49 -9.70 -2.68
N VAL A 367 -16.52 -10.04 -3.53
CA VAL A 367 -15.10 -10.00 -3.19
C VAL A 367 -14.37 -9.02 -4.12
N VAL A 368 -13.60 -8.12 -3.54
CA VAL A 368 -12.57 -7.33 -4.21
C VAL A 368 -11.23 -7.95 -3.84
N PHE A 369 -10.54 -8.51 -4.84
CA PHE A 369 -9.25 -9.17 -4.65
C PHE A 369 -8.09 -8.16 -4.66
N GLN A 370 -6.97 -8.54 -4.05
CA GLN A 370 -5.73 -7.76 -4.08
C GLN A 370 -5.21 -7.60 -5.51
N SER A 371 -5.23 -8.67 -6.30
CA SER A 371 -4.94 -8.62 -7.73
C SER A 371 -6.26 -8.61 -8.52
N PRO A 372 -6.47 -7.61 -9.39
CA PRO A 372 -7.73 -7.47 -10.12
C PRO A 372 -7.90 -8.61 -11.14
N ASN A 373 -8.69 -9.61 -10.76
CA ASN A 373 -9.06 -10.73 -11.64
C ASN A 373 -10.16 -10.31 -12.62
N LEU A 374 -9.78 -9.52 -13.62
CA LEU A 374 -10.62 -9.13 -14.75
C LEU A 374 -10.37 -10.04 -15.95
N PHE A 375 -11.36 -10.16 -16.83
CA PHE A 375 -11.16 -10.79 -18.13
C PHE A 375 -10.42 -9.79 -19.02
N PRO A 376 -9.17 -10.09 -19.45
CA PRO A 376 -8.30 -9.09 -20.09
C PRO A 376 -8.82 -8.61 -21.45
N TRP A 377 -9.58 -9.45 -22.15
CA TRP A 377 -10.18 -9.14 -23.46
C TRP A 377 -11.54 -8.43 -23.38
N LEU A 378 -12.08 -8.22 -22.18
CA LEU A 378 -13.34 -7.50 -21.99
C LEU A 378 -13.07 -6.07 -21.53
N SER A 379 -13.95 -5.16 -21.92
CA SER A 379 -13.97 -3.78 -21.45
C SER A 379 -14.32 -3.69 -19.95
N ALA A 380 -14.12 -2.51 -19.34
CA ALA A 380 -14.58 -2.25 -17.97
C ALA A 380 -16.09 -2.48 -17.84
N ARG A 381 -16.85 -1.99 -18.81
CA ARG A 381 -18.30 -2.15 -18.90
C ARG A 381 -18.70 -3.62 -18.93
N GLU A 382 -18.09 -4.40 -19.81
CA GLU A 382 -18.38 -5.84 -19.95
C GLU A 382 -17.99 -6.63 -18.71
N ASN A 383 -16.82 -6.36 -18.12
CA ASN A 383 -16.36 -7.00 -16.88
C ASN A 383 -17.36 -6.78 -15.73
N CYS A 384 -17.92 -5.57 -15.61
CA CYS A 384 -18.92 -5.25 -14.60
C CYS A 384 -20.29 -5.89 -14.94
N ALA A 385 -20.68 -5.88 -16.22
CA ALA A 385 -21.97 -6.40 -16.68
C ALA A 385 -22.16 -7.90 -16.44
N ILE A 386 -21.10 -8.72 -16.43
CA ILE A 386 -21.17 -10.17 -16.17
C ILE A 386 -21.97 -10.47 -14.89
N GLY A 387 -21.63 -9.77 -13.81
CA GLY A 387 -22.27 -9.95 -12.52
C GLY A 387 -23.70 -9.40 -12.49
N VAL A 388 -23.87 -8.18 -13.01
CA VAL A 388 -25.17 -7.48 -13.06
C VAL A 388 -26.20 -8.29 -13.84
N ASN A 389 -25.82 -8.87 -14.99
CA ASN A 389 -26.72 -9.68 -15.81
C ASN A 389 -27.27 -10.92 -15.07
N LYS A 390 -26.49 -11.48 -14.15
CA LYS A 390 -26.91 -12.63 -13.34
C LYS A 390 -27.77 -12.20 -12.14
N VAL A 391 -27.46 -11.06 -11.55
CA VAL A 391 -28.09 -10.59 -10.30
C VAL A 391 -29.40 -9.83 -10.52
N TYR A 392 -29.62 -9.22 -11.69
CA TYR A 392 -30.86 -8.47 -11.98
C TYR A 392 -31.67 -9.08 -13.14
N PRO A 393 -32.14 -10.33 -13.04
CA PRO A 393 -32.84 -11.02 -14.12
C PRO A 393 -34.15 -10.33 -14.53
N LYS A 394 -34.78 -9.58 -13.60
CA LYS A 394 -36.02 -8.83 -13.84
C LYS A 394 -35.80 -7.42 -14.41
N ALA A 395 -34.59 -6.89 -14.34
CA ALA A 395 -34.26 -5.58 -14.91
C ALA A 395 -34.12 -5.70 -16.43
N SER A 396 -34.55 -4.66 -17.14
CA SER A 396 -34.31 -4.47 -18.57
C SER A 396 -32.82 -4.31 -18.85
N GLN A 397 -32.43 -4.50 -20.12
CA GLN A 397 -31.05 -4.30 -20.54
C GLN A 397 -30.56 -2.87 -20.27
N ALA A 398 -31.43 -1.86 -20.47
CA ALA A 398 -31.12 -0.47 -20.21
C ALA A 398 -30.84 -0.22 -18.72
N GLU A 399 -31.71 -0.71 -17.82
CA GLU A 399 -31.50 -0.55 -16.38
C GLU A 399 -30.22 -1.24 -15.89
N ARG A 400 -29.88 -2.42 -16.43
CA ARG A 400 -28.61 -3.08 -16.10
C ARG A 400 -27.41 -2.27 -16.57
N GLN A 401 -27.53 -1.67 -17.75
CA GLN A 401 -26.50 -0.81 -18.31
C GLN A 401 -26.30 0.44 -17.45
N ASP A 402 -27.38 1.05 -16.98
CA ASP A 402 -27.35 2.19 -16.07
C ASP A 402 -26.68 1.85 -14.73
N VAL A 403 -26.94 0.66 -14.15
CA VAL A 403 -26.23 0.20 -12.94
C VAL A 403 -24.72 0.11 -13.18
N VAL A 404 -24.31 -0.49 -14.30
CA VAL A 404 -22.90 -0.66 -14.66
C VAL A 404 -22.22 0.70 -14.83
N GLU A 405 -22.82 1.59 -15.61
CA GLU A 405 -22.26 2.91 -15.88
C GLU A 405 -22.23 3.78 -14.63
N TYR A 406 -23.27 3.73 -13.80
CA TYR A 406 -23.30 4.45 -12.54
C TYR A 406 -22.09 4.10 -11.66
N TYR A 407 -21.82 2.81 -11.44
CA TYR A 407 -20.70 2.42 -10.58
C TYR A 407 -19.34 2.67 -11.22
N LEU A 408 -19.21 2.54 -12.54
CA LEU A 408 -17.97 2.87 -13.26
C LEU A 408 -17.67 4.37 -13.25
N GLU A 409 -18.68 5.22 -13.42
CA GLU A 409 -18.54 6.68 -13.28
C GLU A 409 -18.14 7.07 -11.86
N ARG A 410 -18.76 6.43 -10.85
CA ARG A 410 -18.46 6.72 -9.44
C ARG A 410 -17.03 6.39 -9.03
N VAL A 411 -16.42 5.37 -9.62
CA VAL A 411 -14.99 5.09 -9.40
C VAL A 411 -14.08 5.91 -10.33
N GLY A 412 -14.61 6.85 -11.12
CA GLY A 412 -13.83 7.73 -11.99
C GLY A 412 -13.31 7.02 -13.26
N LEU A 413 -14.09 6.10 -13.82
CA LEU A 413 -13.78 5.38 -15.07
C LEU A 413 -14.69 5.78 -16.25
N SER A 414 -15.35 6.94 -16.19
CA SER A 414 -16.24 7.44 -17.26
C SER A 414 -15.61 7.39 -18.65
N ASP A 415 -14.38 7.89 -18.79
CA ASP A 415 -13.68 7.96 -20.09
C ASP A 415 -12.98 6.65 -20.48
N ALA A 416 -13.04 5.63 -19.63
CA ALA A 416 -12.35 4.35 -19.81
C ALA A 416 -13.30 3.14 -19.78
N MET A 417 -14.62 3.36 -19.82
CA MET A 417 -15.62 2.28 -19.71
C MET A 417 -15.48 1.23 -20.80
N ASP A 418 -15.12 1.64 -22.01
CA ASP A 418 -15.05 0.78 -23.20
C ASP A 418 -13.62 0.29 -23.49
N LYS A 419 -12.65 0.68 -22.66
CA LYS A 419 -11.26 0.24 -22.78
C LYS A 419 -11.11 -1.22 -22.30
N PRO A 420 -10.39 -2.10 -23.01
CA PRO A 420 -10.16 -3.47 -22.55
C PRO A 420 -9.27 -3.48 -21.30
N ALA A 421 -9.50 -4.45 -20.41
CA ALA A 421 -8.76 -4.56 -19.16
C ALA A 421 -7.25 -4.74 -19.36
N SER A 422 -6.81 -5.37 -20.47
CA SER A 422 -5.38 -5.48 -20.83
C SER A 422 -4.66 -4.14 -20.99
N ASP A 423 -5.38 -3.11 -21.40
CA ASP A 423 -4.81 -1.80 -21.74
C ASP A 423 -4.95 -0.81 -20.55
N MET A 424 -5.62 -1.24 -19.48
CA MET A 424 -5.82 -0.47 -18.26
C MET A 424 -4.61 -0.57 -17.34
N SER A 425 -4.30 0.53 -16.63
CA SER A 425 -3.37 0.46 -15.52
C SER A 425 -3.93 -0.42 -14.40
N ASN A 426 -3.06 -0.98 -13.55
CA ASN A 426 -3.51 -1.77 -12.39
C ASN A 426 -4.50 -1.01 -11.51
N GLY A 427 -4.32 0.31 -11.35
CA GLY A 427 -5.27 1.14 -10.60
C GLY A 427 -6.63 1.28 -11.29
N MET A 428 -6.67 1.39 -12.62
CA MET A 428 -7.94 1.34 -13.37
C MET A 428 -8.60 -0.04 -13.24
N GLN A 429 -7.84 -1.12 -13.35
CA GLN A 429 -8.36 -2.48 -13.18
C GLN A 429 -8.93 -2.71 -11.77
N GLN A 430 -8.25 -2.19 -10.74
CA GLN A 430 -8.72 -2.29 -9.36
C GLN A 430 -10.04 -1.54 -9.15
N ARG A 431 -10.18 -0.36 -9.77
CA ARG A 431 -11.44 0.40 -9.78
C ARG A 431 -12.59 -0.34 -10.43
N VAL A 432 -12.36 -1.03 -11.55
CA VAL A 432 -13.36 -1.94 -12.15
C VAL A 432 -13.73 -3.05 -11.17
N GLY A 433 -12.76 -3.62 -10.45
CA GLY A 433 -12.99 -4.63 -9.42
C GLY A 433 -13.92 -4.15 -8.30
N ILE A 434 -13.71 -2.92 -7.81
CA ILE A 434 -14.57 -2.28 -6.80
C ILE A 434 -15.97 -2.00 -7.37
N ALA A 435 -16.07 -1.41 -8.56
CA ALA A 435 -17.35 -1.14 -9.22
C ALA A 435 -18.17 -2.42 -9.44
N ARG A 436 -17.52 -3.50 -9.88
CA ARG A 436 -18.13 -4.83 -10.05
C ARG A 436 -18.69 -5.36 -8.74
N ALA A 437 -17.98 -5.21 -7.63
CA ALA A 437 -18.44 -5.69 -6.33
C ALA A 437 -19.69 -4.93 -5.85
N PHE A 438 -19.72 -3.60 -5.98
CA PHE A 438 -20.88 -2.80 -5.61
C PHE A 438 -22.08 -2.99 -6.54
N ALA A 439 -21.84 -3.18 -7.83
CA ALA A 439 -22.90 -3.41 -8.81
C ALA A 439 -23.74 -4.65 -8.47
N LEU A 440 -23.19 -5.63 -7.75
CA LEU A 440 -23.92 -6.81 -7.27
C LEU A 440 -24.90 -6.52 -6.13
N SER A 441 -24.84 -5.33 -5.50
CA SER A 441 -25.61 -4.99 -4.29
C SER A 441 -25.53 -6.12 -3.23
N PRO A 442 -24.32 -6.52 -2.80
CA PRO A 442 -24.13 -7.68 -1.93
C PRO A 442 -24.67 -7.45 -0.51
N LYS A 443 -24.91 -8.53 0.22
CA LYS A 443 -25.16 -8.50 1.66
C LYS A 443 -23.88 -8.35 2.48
N LEU A 444 -22.78 -8.91 1.97
CA LEU A 444 -21.45 -8.89 2.58
C LEU A 444 -20.42 -8.44 1.54
N LEU A 445 -19.68 -7.38 1.86
CA LEU A 445 -18.58 -6.88 1.05
C LEU A 445 -17.25 -7.33 1.66
N LEU A 446 -16.45 -8.05 0.89
CA LEU A 446 -15.16 -8.58 1.31
C LEU A 446 -14.06 -7.91 0.48
N LEU A 447 -13.19 -7.15 1.13
CA LEU A 447 -12.14 -6.37 0.49
C LEU A 447 -10.77 -6.91 0.92
N ASP A 448 -10.02 -7.52 0.01
CA ASP A 448 -8.69 -8.08 0.28
C ASP A 448 -7.61 -7.13 -0.24
N GLU A 449 -7.03 -6.31 0.63
CA GLU A 449 -6.07 -5.25 0.29
C GLU A 449 -6.48 -4.42 -0.95
N PRO A 450 -7.73 -3.88 -0.96
CA PRO A 450 -8.32 -3.30 -2.16
C PRO A 450 -7.57 -2.08 -2.70
N PHE A 451 -6.69 -1.46 -1.89
CA PHE A 451 -5.93 -0.27 -2.25
C PHE A 451 -4.40 -0.47 -2.26
N GLY A 452 -3.92 -1.69 -2.03
CA GLY A 452 -2.48 -1.95 -1.85
C GLY A 452 -1.64 -1.66 -3.10
N MET A 453 -2.22 -1.80 -4.29
CA MET A 453 -1.55 -1.53 -5.57
C MET A 453 -1.70 -0.09 -6.08
N LEU A 454 -2.35 0.77 -5.29
CA LEU A 454 -2.64 2.15 -5.67
C LEU A 454 -1.64 3.11 -5.04
N ASP A 455 -1.31 4.17 -5.77
CA ASP A 455 -0.64 5.33 -5.19
C ASP A 455 -1.54 6.06 -4.20
N SER A 456 -0.94 6.93 -3.40
CA SER A 456 -1.62 7.55 -2.26
C SER A 456 -2.85 8.36 -2.65
N LEU A 457 -2.85 9.10 -3.76
CA LEU A 457 -4.02 9.89 -4.14
C LEU A 457 -5.14 9.02 -4.67
N THR A 458 -4.86 8.15 -5.65
CA THR A 458 -5.88 7.22 -6.17
C THR A 458 -6.46 6.37 -5.04
N ARG A 459 -5.62 5.97 -4.06
CA ARG A 459 -6.07 5.30 -2.83
C ARG A 459 -7.03 6.18 -2.03
N TRP A 460 -6.68 7.44 -1.76
CA TRP A 460 -7.54 8.34 -0.97
C TRP A 460 -8.86 8.61 -1.66
N GLU A 461 -8.84 8.88 -2.97
CA GLU A 461 -10.05 9.08 -3.77
C GLU A 461 -10.96 7.86 -3.72
N LEU A 462 -10.40 6.66 -3.89
CA LEU A 462 -11.22 5.45 -3.82
C LEU A 462 -11.67 5.10 -2.42
N GLN A 463 -10.91 5.45 -1.39
CA GLN A 463 -11.36 5.36 -0.01
C GLN A 463 -12.56 6.30 0.23
N GLU A 464 -12.52 7.54 -0.28
CA GLU A 464 -13.66 8.47 -0.21
C GLU A 464 -14.88 7.92 -0.95
N VAL A 465 -14.71 7.43 -2.18
CA VAL A 465 -15.80 6.81 -2.96
C VAL A 465 -16.36 5.58 -2.25
N LEU A 466 -15.50 4.71 -1.73
CA LEU A 466 -15.90 3.53 -0.96
C LEU A 466 -16.78 3.94 0.23
N MET A 467 -16.34 4.95 0.98
CA MET A 467 -17.04 5.45 2.15
C MET A 467 -18.35 6.16 1.80
N GLU A 468 -18.40 6.91 0.69
CA GLU A 468 -19.63 7.50 0.17
C GLU A 468 -20.65 6.40 -0.16
N VAL A 469 -20.27 5.41 -0.96
CA VAL A 469 -21.17 4.30 -1.36
C VAL A 469 -21.59 3.46 -0.15
N TRP A 470 -20.67 3.16 0.76
CA TRP A 470 -20.97 2.46 2.00
C TRP A 470 -21.90 3.25 2.91
N SER A 471 -21.74 4.58 3.01
CA SER A 471 -22.59 5.41 3.88
C SER A 471 -24.07 5.36 3.50
N ARG A 472 -24.36 5.19 2.20
CA ARG A 472 -25.71 5.09 1.65
C ARG A 472 -26.31 3.69 1.80
N THR A 473 -25.49 2.66 1.61
CA THR A 473 -25.95 1.26 1.58
C THR A 473 -25.90 0.57 2.93
N LYS A 474 -24.99 1.01 3.82
CA LYS A 474 -24.65 0.37 5.09
C LYS A 474 -24.46 -1.15 4.92
N VAL A 475 -23.78 -1.54 3.85
CA VAL A 475 -23.44 -2.95 3.61
C VAL A 475 -22.44 -3.43 4.66
N THR A 476 -22.64 -4.62 5.22
CA THR A 476 -21.66 -5.21 6.15
C THR A 476 -20.36 -5.47 5.40
N ALA A 477 -19.22 -5.03 5.93
CA ALA A 477 -17.95 -5.10 5.22
C ALA A 477 -16.80 -5.66 6.09
N ILE A 478 -15.94 -6.46 5.47
CA ILE A 478 -14.64 -6.85 6.01
C ILE A 478 -13.56 -6.34 5.07
N CYS A 479 -12.66 -5.50 5.56
CA CYS A 479 -11.49 -5.05 4.82
C CYS A 479 -10.22 -5.63 5.43
N VAL A 480 -9.47 -6.41 4.65
CA VAL A 480 -8.09 -6.77 4.98
C VAL A 480 -7.20 -5.64 4.50
N THR A 481 -6.38 -5.12 5.39
CA THR A 481 -5.39 -4.09 5.06
C THR A 481 -4.13 -4.27 5.89
N HIS A 482 -3.03 -3.73 5.38
CA HIS A 482 -1.76 -3.61 6.11
C HIS A 482 -1.50 -2.17 6.57
N ASP A 483 -2.37 -1.22 6.19
CA ASP A 483 -2.25 0.20 6.51
C ASP A 483 -3.08 0.52 7.77
N VAL A 484 -2.41 1.02 8.81
CA VAL A 484 -3.04 1.33 10.11
C VAL A 484 -4.03 2.49 9.98
N ASP A 485 -3.68 3.51 9.20
CA ASP A 485 -4.49 4.71 9.07
C ASP A 485 -5.75 4.41 8.26
N GLU A 486 -5.62 3.56 7.23
CA GLU A 486 -6.76 3.00 6.48
C GLU A 486 -7.69 2.18 7.37
N ALA A 487 -7.15 1.32 8.24
CA ALA A 487 -7.95 0.51 9.15
C ALA A 487 -8.82 1.38 10.07
N ILE A 488 -8.23 2.46 10.63
CA ILE A 488 -8.94 3.39 11.51
C ILE A 488 -9.94 4.26 10.72
N LEU A 489 -9.59 4.67 9.51
CA LEU A 489 -10.47 5.46 8.64
C LEU A 489 -11.76 4.71 8.31
N LEU A 490 -11.65 3.44 7.92
CA LEU A 490 -12.76 2.67 7.37
C LEU A 490 -13.60 1.94 8.42
N ALA A 491 -12.98 1.42 9.48
CA ALA A 491 -13.62 0.45 10.36
C ALA A 491 -14.31 1.05 11.60
N ASP A 492 -15.37 0.39 12.04
CA ASP A 492 -15.94 0.50 13.39
C ASP A 492 -15.11 -0.33 14.39
N ARG A 493 -14.52 -1.44 13.93
CA ARG A 493 -13.59 -2.25 14.72
C ARG A 493 -12.37 -2.67 13.91
N VAL A 494 -11.20 -2.50 14.51
CA VAL A 494 -9.93 -3.04 14.00
C VAL A 494 -9.65 -4.36 14.71
N VAL A 495 -9.77 -5.46 13.99
CA VAL A 495 -9.50 -6.83 14.45
C VAL A 495 -8.05 -7.17 14.12
N MET A 496 -7.24 -7.39 15.14
CA MET A 496 -5.81 -7.63 15.01
C MET A 496 -5.49 -9.13 15.19
N MET A 497 -4.88 -9.74 14.16
CA MET A 497 -4.48 -11.14 14.16
C MET A 497 -3.05 -11.32 14.66
N THR A 498 -2.83 -12.39 15.45
CA THR A 498 -1.49 -12.81 15.87
C THR A 498 -0.69 -13.37 14.68
N ASN A 499 0.63 -13.50 14.84
CA ASN A 499 1.46 -14.11 13.81
C ASN A 499 1.18 -15.60 13.60
N GLY A 500 1.28 -16.01 12.34
CA GLY A 500 1.19 -17.40 11.94
C GLY A 500 2.51 -18.15 12.19
N PRO A 501 2.50 -19.50 12.18
CA PRO A 501 1.33 -20.37 12.03
C PRO A 501 0.43 -20.37 13.28
N LYS A 502 -0.80 -20.88 13.15
CA LYS A 502 -1.85 -20.88 14.20
C LYS A 502 -2.28 -19.48 14.62
N ALA A 503 -2.46 -18.61 13.65
CA ALA A 503 -2.93 -17.26 13.92
C ALA A 503 -4.34 -17.28 14.50
N THR A 504 -4.54 -16.46 15.53
CA THR A 504 -5.81 -16.24 16.23
C THR A 504 -6.10 -14.73 16.25
N ILE A 505 -7.25 -14.33 16.78
CA ILE A 505 -7.51 -12.91 17.08
C ILE A 505 -6.78 -12.58 18.39
N GLY A 506 -5.82 -11.67 18.31
CA GLY A 506 -5.07 -11.22 19.48
C GLY A 506 -5.79 -10.10 20.22
N LYS A 507 -6.27 -9.10 19.49
CA LYS A 507 -6.92 -7.93 20.08
C LYS A 507 -7.95 -7.32 19.13
N ILE A 508 -8.98 -6.67 19.67
CA ILE A 508 -9.96 -5.90 18.91
C ILE A 508 -10.01 -4.50 19.48
N THR A 509 -9.76 -3.49 18.65
CA THR A 509 -9.90 -2.07 18.99
C THR A 509 -11.21 -1.53 18.42
N TYR A 510 -12.00 -0.86 19.26
CA TYR A 510 -13.25 -0.21 18.87
C TYR A 510 -12.99 1.24 18.50
N VAL A 511 -13.28 1.61 17.25
CA VAL A 511 -13.02 2.95 16.71
C VAL A 511 -14.29 3.80 16.81
N ASN A 512 -14.41 4.53 17.91
CA ASN A 512 -15.57 5.36 18.23
C ASN A 512 -15.48 6.78 17.63
N LEU A 513 -15.01 6.87 16.38
CA LEU A 513 -14.89 8.13 15.66
C LEU A 513 -16.19 8.42 14.88
N PRO A 514 -16.70 9.66 14.87
CA PRO A 514 -17.95 10.00 14.17
C PRO A 514 -17.84 9.75 12.67
N ARG A 515 -18.93 9.31 12.03
CA ARG A 515 -19.03 9.16 10.56
C ARG A 515 -19.92 10.27 9.97
N PRO A 516 -19.70 10.74 8.73
CA PRO A 516 -18.64 10.35 7.80
C PRO A 516 -17.25 10.84 8.22
N ARG A 517 -16.22 10.04 7.95
CA ARG A 517 -14.82 10.36 8.27
C ARG A 517 -14.11 10.77 6.99
N THR A 518 -13.54 11.97 6.98
CA THR A 518 -12.56 12.35 5.95
C THR A 518 -11.16 12.22 6.54
N ARG A 519 -10.15 12.06 5.69
CA ARG A 519 -8.74 11.96 6.14
C ARG A 519 -8.33 13.20 6.95
N LYS A 520 -8.78 14.39 6.52
CA LYS A 520 -8.56 15.64 7.26
C LYS A 520 -9.17 15.60 8.65
N ALA A 521 -10.46 15.27 8.77
CA ALA A 521 -11.14 15.19 10.05
C ALA A 521 -10.53 14.12 10.98
N LEU A 522 -9.99 13.04 10.39
CA LEU A 522 -9.32 11.99 11.12
C LEU A 522 -8.02 12.49 11.78
N LEU A 523 -7.15 13.18 11.03
CA LEU A 523 -5.88 13.71 11.54
C LEU A 523 -6.07 14.79 12.61
N GLU A 524 -7.16 15.55 12.54
CA GLU A 524 -7.51 16.59 13.51
C GLU A 524 -8.17 16.02 14.78
N HIS A 525 -8.64 14.78 14.77
CA HIS A 525 -9.34 14.19 15.90
C HIS A 525 -8.39 13.79 17.04
N PRO A 526 -8.68 14.15 18.32
CA PRO A 526 -7.77 13.90 19.45
C PRO A 526 -7.46 12.41 19.65
N ASP A 527 -8.46 11.54 19.51
CA ASP A 527 -8.32 10.10 19.76
C ASP A 527 -7.60 9.34 18.64
N TYR A 528 -7.39 9.96 17.47
CA TYR A 528 -6.82 9.28 16.31
C TYR A 528 -5.42 8.70 16.60
N TYR A 529 -4.54 9.52 17.17
CA TYR A 529 -3.17 9.08 17.49
C TYR A 529 -3.14 8.01 18.59
N ALA A 530 -4.13 7.98 19.48
CA ALA A 530 -4.26 6.93 20.49
C ALA A 530 -4.62 5.59 19.85
N TYR A 531 -5.61 5.56 18.95
CA TYR A 531 -5.93 4.36 18.17
C TYR A 531 -4.76 3.89 17.33
N ARG A 532 -4.07 4.83 16.67
CA ARG A 532 -2.89 4.54 15.87
C ARG A 532 -1.78 3.89 16.69
N GLN A 533 -1.48 4.46 17.85
CA GLN A 533 -0.48 3.91 18.77
C GLN A 533 -0.87 2.49 19.22
N GLU A 534 -2.13 2.27 19.60
CA GLU A 534 -2.60 0.98 20.06
C GLU A 534 -2.43 -0.14 19.00
N VAL A 535 -2.73 0.17 17.73
CA VAL A 535 -2.57 -0.78 16.63
C VAL A 535 -1.09 -1.04 16.33
N LEU A 536 -0.26 0.02 16.34
CA LEU A 536 1.18 -0.12 16.12
C LEU A 536 1.86 -0.94 17.22
N ASP A 537 1.54 -0.65 18.49
CA ASP A 537 2.07 -1.38 19.64
C ASP A 537 1.75 -2.89 19.53
N PHE A 538 0.53 -3.23 19.12
CA PHE A 538 0.17 -4.63 18.88
C PHE A 538 1.00 -5.28 17.77
N LEU A 539 1.18 -4.58 16.63
CA LEU A 539 1.97 -5.12 15.53
C LEU A 539 3.42 -5.33 15.95
N GLU A 540 4.00 -4.42 16.74
CA GLU A 540 5.37 -4.55 17.24
C GLU A 540 5.51 -5.67 18.29
N ASP A 541 4.57 -5.77 19.23
CA ASP A 541 4.57 -6.79 20.29
C ASP A 541 4.59 -8.21 19.71
N TYR A 542 3.88 -8.44 18.60
CA TYR A 542 3.73 -9.75 17.96
C TYR A 542 4.70 -9.99 16.80
N GLU A 543 5.71 -9.14 16.60
CA GLU A 543 6.70 -9.24 15.51
C GLU A 543 7.40 -10.61 15.43
N HIS A 544 7.72 -11.21 16.58
CA HIS A 544 8.52 -12.45 16.63
C HIS A 544 7.69 -13.73 16.87
N GLY A 545 6.36 -13.67 16.84
CA GLY A 545 5.52 -14.86 16.92
C GLY A 545 4.14 -14.63 17.51
N ALA A 546 3.45 -15.73 17.81
CA ALA A 546 2.10 -15.69 18.39
C ALA A 546 2.05 -15.22 19.86
N THR A 547 3.21 -14.99 20.49
CA THR A 547 3.35 -14.50 21.86
C THR A 547 3.98 -13.11 21.86
N PRO A 548 3.46 -12.16 22.66
CA PRO A 548 4.01 -10.81 22.73
C PRO A 548 5.45 -10.82 23.26
N LYS A 549 6.29 -9.88 22.81
CA LYS A 549 7.61 -9.64 23.40
C LYS A 549 7.46 -9.38 24.92
N PRO A 550 8.36 -9.90 25.79
CA PRO A 550 8.37 -9.51 27.19
C PRO A 550 8.68 -8.01 27.29
N LYS A 551 7.78 -7.21 27.86
CA LYS A 551 8.05 -5.78 28.11
C LYS A 551 9.28 -5.67 29.02
N LEU A 552 10.35 -5.04 28.51
CA LEU A 552 11.50 -4.65 29.33
C LEU A 552 10.98 -3.76 30.46
N ALA A 553 11.23 -4.17 31.70
CA ALA A 553 10.86 -3.39 32.87
C ALA A 553 11.45 -1.98 32.75
N ALA A 554 10.61 -0.96 32.98
CA ALA A 554 11.07 0.42 33.00
C ALA A 554 12.32 0.55 33.88
N PRO A 555 13.37 1.30 33.46
CA PRO A 555 14.53 1.51 34.30
C PRO A 555 14.05 2.09 35.63
N LYS A 556 14.31 1.38 36.74
CA LYS A 556 14.06 1.91 38.07
C LYS A 556 14.78 3.26 38.14
N ALA A 557 14.02 4.32 38.42
CA ALA A 557 14.59 5.62 38.72
C ALA A 557 15.67 5.41 39.79
N VAL A 558 16.91 5.72 39.44
CA VAL A 558 18.00 5.79 40.41
C VAL A 558 17.59 6.90 41.37
N ALA A 559 17.17 6.52 42.57
CA ALA A 559 16.95 7.48 43.65
C ALA A 559 18.30 8.18 43.88
N ALA A 560 18.31 9.48 43.67
CA ALA A 560 19.41 10.33 44.12
C ALA A 560 19.32 10.42 45.64
N GLU A 561 20.31 9.84 46.34
CA GLU A 561 20.72 10.26 47.67
C GLU A 561 21.91 11.22 47.56
#